data_AF-A0A3N2PWF8-F1
#
_entry.id   AF-A0A3N2PWF8-F1
#
_cell.length_a   1.000
_cell.length_b   1.000
_cell.length_c   1.000
_cell.angle_alpha   90.00
_cell.angle_beta   90.00
_cell.angle_gamma   90.00
#
_symmetry.space_group_name_H-M   'P 1'
#
loop_
_entity.id
_entity.type
_entity.pdbx_description
1 polymer ?
#
loop_
_entity_poly.entity_id
_entity_poly.type
_entity_poly.pdbx_seq_one_letter_code
_entity_poly.pdbx_strand_id
1 'polypeptide(L)'
;MGKKKRLPQSLSTGRPPTTRQRPLSISRRETRALINAHHTLQKKRQQALARNDDAAVLAIDAEIAALGGIEEYQRASLQGQRSDRGGDSSRLLLKWLEPARARLTEATSSSRPFRMLEVGALSTTNACSSSGLFQMELIDLNSQEPSILQQDFMERPLPESDEERFDIISLSLVLNYVPDAALRGQMLLRTLEFLREPPLELREDEQKLFPSLFLVLPRSCVANSRYCSLARLTELMSLLGYVQIESKFTN
;
A
#
# COMPACT_ATOMS: atom_id res chain seq x y z
N MET A 1 -23.02 46.97 62.51
CA MET A 1 -22.77 45.52 62.65
C MET A 1 -22.73 44.90 61.25
N GLY A 2 -21.56 44.39 60.84
CA GLY A 2 -21.23 44.08 59.44
C GLY A 2 -21.88 42.80 58.90
N LYS A 3 -22.40 42.88 57.67
CA LYS A 3 -22.98 41.77 56.90
C LYS A 3 -21.88 40.81 56.43
N LYS A 4 -22.01 39.51 56.74
CA LYS A 4 -21.10 38.43 56.28
C LYS A 4 -21.16 38.28 54.75
N LYS A 5 -20.01 38.37 54.07
CA LYS A 5 -19.84 38.03 52.65
C LYS A 5 -20.02 36.51 52.45
N ARG A 6 -20.91 36.11 51.54
CA ARG A 6 -20.95 34.73 50.98
C ARG A 6 -19.97 34.65 49.81
N LEU A 7 -19.05 33.70 49.84
CA LEU A 7 -18.15 33.37 48.73
C LEU A 7 -18.96 32.71 47.60
N PRO A 8 -18.63 32.97 46.32
CA PRO A 8 -19.31 32.34 45.20
C PRO A 8 -18.95 30.85 45.12
N GLN A 9 -19.97 30.00 45.01
CA GLN A 9 -19.82 28.56 44.80
C GLN A 9 -19.25 28.28 43.39
N SER A 10 -18.34 27.30 43.30
CA SER A 10 -17.71 26.88 42.05
C SER A 10 -18.71 26.28 41.08
N LEU A 11 -18.68 26.71 39.81
CA LEU A 11 -19.53 26.25 38.70
C LEU A 11 -19.21 24.82 38.21
N SER A 12 -18.68 23.94 39.06
CA SER A 12 -18.15 22.64 38.64
C SER A 12 -19.17 21.50 38.61
N THR A 13 -20.46 21.74 38.83
CA THR A 13 -21.47 20.67 38.98
C THR A 13 -22.59 20.71 37.94
N GLY A 14 -22.29 21.15 36.70
CA GLY A 14 -23.32 21.37 35.68
C GLY A 14 -23.06 20.83 34.28
N ARG A 15 -22.03 19.98 34.05
CA ARG A 15 -21.79 19.43 32.70
C ARG A 15 -22.20 17.96 32.63
N PRO A 16 -23.24 17.58 31.85
CA PRO A 16 -23.54 16.19 31.57
C PRO A 16 -22.36 15.56 30.78
N PRO A 17 -22.12 14.24 30.88
CA PRO A 17 -21.01 13.59 30.22
C PRO A 17 -21.27 13.53 28.70
N THR A 18 -20.89 14.57 27.97
CA THR A 18 -20.96 14.60 26.51
C THR A 18 -19.62 14.21 25.90
N THR A 19 -19.21 12.97 26.10
CA THR A 19 -18.25 12.31 25.20
C THR A 19 -18.50 10.81 25.26
N ARG A 20 -19.16 10.26 24.23
CA ARG A 20 -18.91 8.87 23.85
C ARG A 20 -17.40 8.74 23.67
N GLN A 21 -16.74 8.01 24.56
CA GLN A 21 -15.32 7.71 24.40
C GLN A 21 -15.18 7.06 23.02
N ARG A 22 -14.52 7.75 22.08
CA ARG A 22 -14.09 7.09 20.84
C ARG A 22 -13.30 5.85 21.28
N PRO A 23 -13.54 4.66 20.69
CA PRO A 23 -12.75 3.49 21.02
C PRO A 23 -11.28 3.87 20.91
N LEU A 24 -10.49 3.52 21.93
CA LEU A 24 -9.07 3.84 22.04
C LEU A 24 -8.36 3.28 20.80
N SER A 25 -8.18 4.12 19.79
CA SER A 25 -7.41 3.75 18.61
C SER A 25 -5.98 3.53 19.06
N ILE A 26 -5.39 2.39 18.74
CA ILE A 26 -3.96 2.09 18.96
C ILE A 26 -3.11 3.30 18.59
N SER A 27 -2.14 3.66 19.42
CA SER A 27 -1.30 4.83 19.17
C SER A 27 -0.40 4.61 17.94
N ARG A 28 -0.01 5.68 17.24
CA ARG A 28 0.90 5.56 16.08
C ARG A 28 2.20 4.80 16.42
N ARG A 29 2.70 4.96 17.66
CA ARG A 29 3.90 4.29 18.14
C ARG A 29 3.68 2.78 18.25
N GLU A 30 2.55 2.36 18.82
CA GLU A 30 2.20 0.95 18.95
C GLU A 30 1.93 0.30 17.59
N THR A 31 1.17 0.96 16.70
CA THR A 31 0.95 0.51 15.32
C THR A 31 2.29 0.28 14.60
N ARG A 32 3.21 1.25 14.70
CA ARG A 32 4.54 1.14 14.08
C ARG A 32 5.39 0.04 14.71
N ALA A 33 5.33 -0.13 16.03
CA ALA A 33 6.05 -1.19 16.72
C ALA A 33 5.57 -2.58 16.28
N LEU A 34 4.26 -2.77 16.15
CA LEU A 34 3.65 -4.02 15.67
C LEU A 34 4.07 -4.33 14.22
N ILE A 35 3.95 -3.36 13.32
CA ILE A 35 4.38 -3.50 11.90
C ILE A 35 5.86 -3.89 11.82
N ASN A 36 6.73 -3.20 12.58
CA ASN A 36 8.17 -3.48 12.57
C ASN A 36 8.49 -4.86 13.17
N ALA A 37 7.78 -5.27 14.23
CA ALA A 37 7.94 -6.60 14.83
C ALA A 37 7.59 -7.70 13.81
N HIS A 38 6.46 -7.57 13.13
CA HIS A 38 6.05 -8.50 12.07
C HIS A 38 7.09 -8.63 10.96
N HIS A 39 7.58 -7.52 10.42
CA HIS A 39 8.63 -7.53 9.40
C HIS A 39 9.92 -8.22 9.88
N THR A 40 10.30 -7.98 11.14
CA THR A 40 11.49 -8.58 11.74
C THR A 40 11.32 -10.09 11.87
N LEU A 41 10.17 -10.55 12.35
CA LEU A 41 9.85 -11.96 12.51
C LEU A 41 9.76 -12.67 11.16
N GLN A 42 9.09 -12.10 10.15
CA GLN A 42 9.05 -12.68 8.81
C GLN A 42 10.47 -12.85 8.21
N LYS A 43 11.34 -11.85 8.38
CA LYS A 43 12.73 -11.96 7.91
C LYS A 43 13.50 -13.07 8.64
N LYS A 44 13.34 -13.18 9.96
CA LYS A 44 13.95 -14.25 10.76
C LYS A 44 13.42 -15.63 10.33
N ARG A 45 12.11 -15.73 10.11
CA ARG A 45 11.46 -16.96 9.62
C ARG A 45 12.06 -17.41 8.29
N GLN A 46 12.24 -16.50 7.34
CA GLN A 46 12.87 -16.83 6.07
C GLN A 46 14.32 -17.32 6.24
N GLN A 47 15.09 -16.71 7.15
CA GLN A 47 16.45 -17.15 7.43
C GLN A 47 16.49 -18.53 8.07
N ALA A 48 15.53 -18.88 8.92
CA ALA A 48 15.38 -20.21 9.49
C ALA A 48 15.01 -21.24 8.42
N LEU A 49 14.06 -20.93 7.54
CA LEU A 49 13.70 -21.77 6.38
C LEU A 49 14.91 -22.03 5.48
N ALA A 50 15.68 -20.99 5.13
CA ALA A 50 16.87 -21.14 4.29
C ALA A 50 17.97 -22.01 4.93
N ARG A 51 17.92 -22.22 6.26
CA ARG A 51 18.83 -23.09 7.00
C ARG A 51 18.25 -24.47 7.31
N ASN A 52 17.00 -24.74 6.90
CA ASN A 52 16.22 -25.92 7.29
C ASN A 52 16.13 -26.10 8.82
N ASP A 53 16.00 -24.99 9.55
CA ASP A 53 15.85 -24.98 11.01
C ASP A 53 14.36 -24.94 11.39
N ASP A 54 13.71 -26.10 11.30
CA ASP A 54 12.26 -26.23 11.52
C ASP A 54 11.84 -25.84 12.95
N ALA A 55 12.70 -26.07 13.94
CA ALA A 55 12.45 -25.69 15.33
C ALA A 55 12.37 -24.16 15.47
N ALA A 56 13.30 -23.43 14.85
CA ALA A 56 13.27 -21.98 14.83
C ALA A 56 12.06 -21.44 14.04
N VAL A 57 11.69 -22.07 12.92
CA VAL A 57 10.48 -21.69 12.17
C VAL A 57 9.23 -21.81 13.04
N LEU A 58 9.05 -22.94 13.73
CA LEU A 58 7.89 -23.17 14.61
C LEU A 58 7.83 -22.16 15.77
N ALA A 59 8.97 -21.84 16.38
CA ALA A 59 9.03 -20.84 17.44
C ALA A 59 8.65 -19.44 16.95
N ILE A 60 9.16 -19.04 15.78
CA ILE A 60 8.85 -17.74 15.18
C ILE A 60 7.37 -17.67 14.74
N ASP A 61 6.82 -18.76 14.22
CA ASP A 61 5.40 -18.83 13.85
C ASP A 61 4.49 -18.68 15.09
N ALA A 62 4.89 -19.26 16.22
CA ALA A 62 4.20 -19.03 17.50
C ALA A 62 4.29 -17.56 17.97
N GLU A 63 5.44 -16.89 17.79
CA GLU A 63 5.59 -15.46 18.10
C GLU A 63 4.71 -14.59 17.19
N ILE A 64 4.65 -14.89 15.89
CA ILE A 64 3.78 -14.18 14.93
C ILE A 64 2.31 -14.37 15.32
N ALA A 65 1.90 -15.59 15.69
CA ALA A 65 0.55 -15.86 16.15
C ALA A 65 0.23 -15.10 17.45
N ALA A 66 1.17 -15.02 18.39
CA ALA A 66 1.01 -14.27 19.64
C ALA A 66 0.85 -12.76 19.43
N LEU A 67 1.36 -12.21 18.31
CA LEU A 67 1.16 -10.82 17.92
C LEU A 67 -0.18 -10.57 17.17
N GLY A 68 -1.00 -11.60 17.00
CA GLY A 68 -2.29 -11.51 16.28
C GLY A 68 -2.20 -11.89 14.80
N GLY A 69 -1.06 -12.43 14.35
CA GLY A 69 -0.91 -12.97 13.00
C GLY A 69 -1.00 -11.91 11.89
N ILE A 70 -1.21 -12.37 10.66
CA ILE A 70 -1.26 -11.49 9.49
C ILE A 70 -2.46 -10.54 9.51
N GLU A 71 -3.58 -10.96 10.10
CA GLU A 71 -4.80 -10.16 10.21
C GLU A 71 -4.59 -8.89 11.05
N GLU A 72 -3.96 -9.03 12.22
CA GLU A 72 -3.67 -7.89 13.08
C GLU A 72 -2.63 -6.96 12.44
N TYR A 73 -1.65 -7.53 11.73
CA TYR A 73 -0.73 -6.75 10.91
C TYR A 73 -1.46 -5.92 9.84
N GLN A 74 -2.35 -6.53 9.05
CA GLN A 74 -3.09 -5.84 8.00
C GLN A 74 -4.02 -4.76 8.58
N ARG A 75 -4.68 -5.03 9.72
CA ARG A 75 -5.48 -4.05 10.46
C ARG A 75 -4.65 -2.86 10.93
N ALA A 76 -3.46 -3.11 11.46
CA ALA A 76 -2.51 -2.07 11.86
C ALA A 76 -2.04 -1.26 10.64
N SER A 77 -1.79 -1.91 9.50
CA SER A 77 -1.41 -1.26 8.24
C SER A 77 -2.52 -0.34 7.71
N LEU A 78 -3.76 -0.80 7.67
CA LEU A 78 -4.95 0.00 7.32
C LEU A 78 -5.11 1.22 8.24
N GLN A 79 -4.90 1.03 9.54
CA GLN A 79 -4.93 2.14 10.49
C GLN A 79 -3.81 3.16 10.21
N GLY A 80 -2.62 2.69 9.81
CA GLY A 80 -1.50 3.52 9.37
C GLY A 80 -1.79 4.32 8.11
N GLN A 81 -2.58 3.79 7.18
CA GLN A 81 -2.97 4.46 5.92
C GLN A 81 -4.01 5.58 6.09
N ARG A 82 -4.58 5.75 7.29
CA ARG A 82 -5.50 6.87 7.53
C ARG A 82 -4.82 8.21 7.25
N SER A 83 -5.61 9.16 6.77
CA SER A 83 -5.16 10.51 6.39
C SER A 83 -4.46 11.25 7.54
N ASP A 84 -4.80 10.93 8.79
CA ASP A 84 -4.19 11.50 9.98
C ASP A 84 -2.92 10.74 10.46
N ARG A 85 -2.47 9.66 9.81
CA ARG A 85 -1.39 8.78 10.34
C ARG A 85 -0.27 8.43 9.37
N GLY A 86 -0.57 8.32 8.07
CA GLY A 86 0.40 7.94 7.04
C GLY A 86 -0.12 8.19 5.63
N GLY A 87 -1.45 8.25 5.49
CA GLY A 87 -2.12 8.63 4.26
C GLY A 87 -2.21 7.51 3.24
N ASP A 88 -3.17 7.67 2.33
CA ASP A 88 -3.41 6.78 1.22
C ASP A 88 -2.55 7.23 0.03
N SER A 89 -1.55 6.42 -0.32
CA SER A 89 -0.61 6.71 -1.41
C SER A 89 -1.31 6.78 -2.78
N SER A 90 -2.46 6.14 -2.95
CA SER A 90 -3.24 6.20 -4.20
C SER A 90 -3.72 7.63 -4.51
N ARG A 91 -3.87 8.49 -3.50
CA ARG A 91 -4.16 9.93 -3.69
C ARG A 91 -3.03 10.65 -4.41
N LEU A 92 -1.79 10.25 -4.16
CA LEU A 92 -0.63 10.81 -4.84
C LEU A 92 -0.60 10.36 -6.30
N LEU A 93 -0.90 9.09 -6.57
CA LEU A 93 -1.04 8.58 -7.93
C LEU A 93 -2.12 9.35 -8.70
N LEU A 94 -3.31 9.54 -8.13
CA LEU A 94 -4.35 10.36 -8.76
C LEU A 94 -3.88 11.79 -9.06
N LYS A 95 -3.13 12.42 -8.14
CA LYS A 95 -2.56 13.74 -8.36
C LYS A 95 -1.59 13.75 -9.54
N TRP A 96 -0.76 12.72 -9.68
CA TRP A 96 0.18 12.59 -10.80
C TRP A 96 -0.53 12.31 -12.14
N LEU A 97 -1.72 11.72 -12.09
CA LEU A 97 -2.55 11.43 -13.28
C LEU A 97 -3.49 12.59 -13.68
N GLU A 98 -3.49 13.71 -12.97
CA GLU A 98 -4.30 14.88 -13.31
C GLU A 98 -4.19 15.34 -14.78
N PRO A 99 -2.99 15.35 -15.42
CA PRO A 99 -2.88 15.70 -16.84
C PRO A 99 -3.71 14.82 -17.79
N ALA A 100 -3.96 13.56 -17.41
CA ALA A 100 -4.77 12.60 -18.16
C ALA A 100 -6.21 12.47 -17.65
N ARG A 101 -6.64 13.27 -16.66
CA ARG A 101 -7.92 13.08 -15.97
C ARG A 101 -9.14 13.19 -16.89
N ALA A 102 -9.12 14.12 -17.85
CA ALA A 102 -10.19 14.25 -18.84
C ALA A 102 -10.34 12.96 -19.66
N ARG A 103 -9.21 12.46 -20.19
CA ARG A 103 -9.16 11.22 -20.97
C ARG A 103 -9.57 9.99 -20.16
N LEU A 104 -9.10 9.87 -18.92
CA LEU A 104 -9.53 8.80 -18.02
C LEU A 104 -11.05 8.82 -17.81
N THR A 105 -11.62 10.00 -17.61
CA THR A 105 -13.07 10.18 -17.41
C THR A 105 -13.85 9.79 -18.67
N GLU A 106 -13.43 10.27 -19.85
CA GLU A 106 -14.06 9.93 -21.13
C GLU A 106 -14.03 8.41 -21.40
N ALA A 107 -12.91 7.77 -21.08
CA ALA A 107 -12.72 6.34 -21.31
C ALA A 107 -13.64 5.46 -20.45
N THR A 108 -14.18 5.95 -19.33
CA THR A 108 -15.07 5.17 -18.46
C THR A 108 -16.35 4.68 -19.16
N SER A 109 -16.81 5.41 -20.18
CA SER A 109 -17.97 5.05 -20.99
C SER A 109 -17.59 4.54 -22.38
N SER A 110 -16.29 4.30 -22.63
CA SER A 110 -15.78 3.78 -23.90
C SER A 110 -15.74 2.25 -23.92
N SER A 111 -15.46 1.68 -25.08
CA SER A 111 -15.22 0.24 -25.24
C SER A 111 -13.88 -0.22 -24.63
N ARG A 112 -12.98 0.70 -24.28
CA ARG A 112 -11.66 0.39 -23.70
C ARG A 112 -11.42 1.24 -22.44
N PRO A 113 -12.05 0.90 -21.29
CA PRO A 113 -11.78 1.58 -20.03
C PRO A 113 -10.34 1.33 -19.58
N PHE A 114 -9.77 2.29 -18.85
CA PHE A 114 -8.46 2.12 -18.24
C PHE A 114 -8.55 1.09 -17.12
N ARG A 115 -7.64 0.11 -17.12
CA ARG A 115 -7.58 -0.97 -16.14
C ARG A 115 -6.40 -0.73 -15.20
N MET A 116 -6.63 -0.95 -13.91
CA MET A 116 -5.61 -0.82 -12.87
C MET A 116 -5.58 -2.07 -12.00
N LEU A 117 -4.41 -2.71 -11.91
CA LEU A 117 -4.15 -3.79 -10.97
C LEU A 117 -3.54 -3.23 -9.70
N GLU A 118 -4.13 -3.52 -8.55
CA GLU A 118 -3.53 -3.25 -7.24
C GLU A 118 -3.15 -4.57 -6.58
N VAL A 119 -1.84 -4.75 -6.40
CA VAL A 119 -1.29 -5.90 -5.67
C VAL A 119 -1.13 -5.51 -4.20
N GLY A 120 -1.47 -6.41 -3.29
CA GLY A 120 -1.42 -6.15 -1.85
C GLY A 120 -2.54 -5.21 -1.38
N ALA A 121 -3.70 -5.27 -2.02
CA ALA A 121 -4.82 -4.41 -1.68
C ALA A 121 -5.36 -4.76 -0.30
N LEU A 122 -5.46 -3.74 0.57
CA LEU A 122 -6.05 -3.90 1.91
C LEU A 122 -7.46 -3.33 2.02
N SER A 123 -7.92 -2.58 1.01
CA SER A 123 -9.26 -1.99 1.00
C SER A 123 -9.75 -1.77 -0.42
N THR A 124 -11.04 -1.93 -0.60
CA THR A 124 -11.80 -1.60 -1.82
C THR A 124 -12.11 -0.10 -1.97
N THR A 125 -11.73 0.73 -0.98
CA THR A 125 -12.14 2.14 -0.90
C THR A 125 -10.97 3.13 -0.85
N ASN A 126 -9.79 2.73 -1.32
CA ASN A 126 -8.71 3.70 -1.55
C ASN A 126 -9.12 4.74 -2.60
N ALA A 127 -8.34 5.81 -2.74
CA ALA A 127 -8.69 6.91 -3.62
C ALA A 127 -8.78 6.50 -5.10
N CYS A 128 -7.91 5.62 -5.59
CA CYS A 128 -8.01 5.10 -6.97
C CYS A 128 -9.31 4.32 -7.17
N SER A 129 -9.61 3.35 -6.29
CA SER A 129 -10.84 2.55 -6.36
C SER A 129 -12.10 3.41 -6.23
N SER A 130 -12.07 4.44 -5.39
CA SER A 130 -13.20 5.35 -5.17
C SER A 130 -13.34 6.43 -6.26
N SER A 131 -12.36 6.58 -7.15
CA SER A 131 -12.35 7.66 -8.15
C SER A 131 -13.33 7.43 -9.30
N GLY A 132 -13.68 6.17 -9.58
CA GLY A 132 -14.44 5.78 -10.76
C GLY A 132 -13.69 5.92 -12.09
N LEU A 133 -12.39 6.22 -12.08
CA LEU A 133 -11.59 6.44 -13.28
C LEU A 133 -11.05 5.15 -13.91
N PHE A 134 -11.05 4.05 -13.17
CA PHE A 134 -10.42 2.79 -13.57
C PHE A 134 -11.36 1.61 -13.35
N GLN A 135 -11.25 0.62 -14.23
CA GLN A 135 -11.67 -0.75 -13.94
C GLN A 135 -10.60 -1.38 -13.05
N MET A 136 -10.88 -1.45 -11.75
CA MET A 136 -9.95 -1.97 -10.75
C MET A 136 -9.96 -3.50 -10.71
N GLU A 137 -8.77 -4.08 -10.56
CA GLU A 137 -8.59 -5.45 -10.12
C GLU A 137 -7.72 -5.44 -8.86
N LEU A 138 -8.23 -5.98 -7.76
CA LEU A 138 -7.60 -5.92 -6.45
C LEU A 138 -7.20 -7.32 -6.04
N ILE A 139 -5.92 -7.54 -5.77
CA ILE A 139 -5.42 -8.84 -5.31
C ILE A 139 -4.62 -8.70 -4.01
N ASP A 140 -4.68 -9.72 -3.15
CA ASP A 140 -3.86 -9.83 -1.94
C ASP A 140 -3.56 -11.31 -1.64
N LEU A 141 -2.44 -11.60 -0.99
CA LEU A 141 -2.10 -12.98 -0.60
C LEU A 141 -3.02 -13.53 0.52
N ASN A 142 -3.52 -12.64 1.38
CA ASN A 142 -4.31 -12.95 2.56
C ASN A 142 -5.51 -11.98 2.61
N SER A 143 -6.40 -12.10 1.62
CA SER A 143 -7.53 -11.19 1.48
C SER A 143 -8.46 -11.22 2.70
N GLN A 144 -8.80 -10.04 3.20
CA GLN A 144 -9.74 -9.84 4.32
C GLN A 144 -11.11 -9.32 3.87
N GLU A 145 -11.26 -8.99 2.58
CA GLU A 145 -12.49 -8.46 1.99
C GLU A 145 -12.90 -9.32 0.78
N PRO A 146 -14.18 -9.76 0.67
CA PRO A 146 -14.63 -10.62 -0.45
C PRO A 146 -14.40 -10.03 -1.85
N SER A 147 -14.36 -8.71 -1.97
CA SER A 147 -14.13 -8.00 -3.25
C SER A 147 -12.65 -7.83 -3.60
N ILE A 148 -11.74 -8.33 -2.77
CA ILE A 148 -10.31 -8.43 -3.05
C ILE A 148 -10.00 -9.90 -3.31
N LEU A 149 -9.48 -10.20 -4.50
CA LEU A 149 -9.18 -11.56 -4.90
C LEU A 149 -7.96 -12.08 -4.12
N GLN A 150 -8.12 -13.21 -3.43
CA GLN A 150 -6.97 -13.86 -2.81
C GLN A 150 -6.12 -14.55 -3.88
N GLN A 151 -4.96 -13.99 -4.20
CA GLN A 151 -4.09 -14.49 -5.26
C GLN A 151 -2.64 -14.03 -5.04
N ASP A 152 -1.69 -14.93 -5.36
CA ASP A 152 -0.28 -14.55 -5.50
C ASP A 152 -0.02 -13.98 -6.90
N PHE A 153 0.48 -12.74 -6.96
CA PHE A 153 0.89 -12.11 -8.21
C PHE A 153 1.99 -12.89 -8.94
N MET A 154 2.90 -13.52 -8.21
CA MET A 154 4.00 -14.30 -8.78
C MET A 154 3.50 -15.60 -9.43
N GLU A 155 2.40 -16.15 -8.94
CA GLU A 155 1.77 -17.37 -9.47
C GLU A 155 0.58 -17.10 -10.39
N ARG A 156 0.14 -15.84 -10.49
CA ARG A 156 -0.95 -15.42 -11.38
C ARG A 156 -0.66 -15.86 -12.82
N PRO A 157 -1.58 -16.55 -13.52
CA PRO A 157 -1.39 -16.92 -14.92
C PRO A 157 -1.02 -15.71 -15.80
N LEU A 158 -0.16 -15.93 -16.79
CA LEU A 158 0.14 -14.89 -17.77
C LEU A 158 -1.11 -14.57 -18.58
N PRO A 159 -1.34 -13.30 -18.93
CA PRO A 159 -2.53 -12.90 -19.67
C PRO A 159 -2.53 -13.53 -21.07
N GLU A 160 -3.66 -14.10 -21.47
CA GLU A 160 -3.82 -14.75 -22.78
C GLU A 160 -4.08 -13.72 -23.89
N SER A 161 -4.54 -12.52 -23.53
CA SER A 161 -4.82 -11.41 -24.44
C SER A 161 -4.53 -10.03 -23.81
N ASP A 162 -4.57 -8.97 -24.62
CA ASP A 162 -4.31 -7.60 -24.16
C ASP A 162 -5.42 -7.06 -23.23
N GLU A 163 -6.62 -7.62 -23.34
CA GLU A 163 -7.77 -7.27 -22.49
C GLU A 163 -7.54 -7.68 -21.03
N GLU A 164 -6.72 -8.70 -20.78
CA GLU A 164 -6.37 -9.18 -19.44
C GLU A 164 -5.22 -8.38 -18.79
N ARG A 165 -4.54 -7.52 -19.58
CA ARG A 165 -3.47 -6.63 -19.14
C ARG A 165 -3.99 -5.29 -18.62
N PHE A 166 -3.11 -4.52 -17.99
CA PHE A 166 -3.43 -3.31 -17.25
C PHE A 166 -2.68 -2.10 -17.78
N ASP A 167 -3.29 -0.92 -17.68
CA ASP A 167 -2.63 0.35 -18.01
C ASP A 167 -1.78 0.85 -16.83
N ILE A 168 -2.16 0.46 -15.61
CA ILE A 168 -1.43 0.79 -14.38
C ILE A 168 -1.34 -0.46 -13.49
N ILE A 169 -0.16 -0.71 -12.95
CA ILE A 169 0.04 -1.64 -11.82
C ILE A 169 0.48 -0.84 -10.59
N SER A 170 -0.18 -1.03 -9.45
CA SER A 170 0.20 -0.46 -8.16
C SER A 170 0.85 -1.52 -7.27
N LEU A 171 2.11 -1.28 -6.92
CA LEU A 171 2.87 -2.02 -5.92
C LEU A 171 3.14 -1.12 -4.71
N SER A 172 2.09 -0.78 -3.97
CA SER A 172 2.19 0.11 -2.82
C SER A 172 2.52 -0.65 -1.54
N LEU A 173 3.75 -0.53 -1.04
CA LEU A 173 4.26 -1.24 0.15
C LEU A 173 4.25 -2.78 0.04
N VAL A 174 4.29 -3.29 -1.19
CA VAL A 174 4.28 -4.73 -1.51
C VAL A 174 5.69 -5.29 -1.62
N LEU A 175 6.55 -4.63 -2.40
CA LEU A 175 7.88 -5.17 -2.72
C LEU A 175 8.77 -5.32 -1.47
N ASN A 176 8.51 -4.56 -0.40
CA ASN A 176 9.18 -4.70 0.90
C ASN A 176 8.73 -5.92 1.72
N TYR A 177 7.67 -6.62 1.31
CA TYR A 177 7.26 -7.93 1.86
C TYR A 177 7.90 -9.11 1.16
N VAL A 178 8.42 -8.92 -0.05
CA VAL A 178 9.11 -9.99 -0.78
C VAL A 178 10.48 -10.22 -0.12
N PRO A 179 10.73 -11.43 0.43
CA PRO A 179 11.82 -11.63 1.37
C PRO A 179 13.20 -11.73 0.70
N ASP A 180 13.23 -12.10 -0.57
CA ASP A 180 14.45 -12.32 -1.34
C ASP A 180 14.73 -11.18 -2.35
N ALA A 181 16.00 -10.92 -2.63
CA ALA A 181 16.40 -9.87 -3.58
C ALA A 181 16.13 -10.27 -5.03
N ALA A 182 16.38 -11.52 -5.40
CA ALA A 182 16.09 -12.00 -6.75
C ALA A 182 14.58 -12.06 -7.00
N LEU A 183 13.79 -12.54 -6.03
CA LEU A 183 12.32 -12.52 -6.13
C LEU A 183 11.76 -11.10 -6.28
N ARG A 184 12.34 -10.10 -5.60
CA ARG A 184 11.97 -8.69 -5.82
C ARG A 184 12.22 -8.24 -7.25
N GLY A 185 13.39 -8.57 -7.80
CA GLY A 185 13.71 -8.28 -9.20
C GLY A 185 12.77 -9.00 -10.17
N GLN A 186 12.46 -10.26 -9.91
CA GLN A 186 11.51 -11.05 -10.71
C GLN A 186 10.10 -10.48 -10.65
N MET A 187 9.65 -9.98 -9.49
CA MET A 187 8.35 -9.32 -9.37
C MET A 187 8.28 -8.05 -10.24
N LEU A 188 9.32 -7.23 -10.23
CA LEU A 188 9.43 -6.03 -11.07
C LEU A 188 9.56 -6.36 -12.57
N LEU A 189 10.21 -7.46 -12.92
CA LEU A 189 10.26 -7.92 -14.31
C LEU A 189 8.87 -8.42 -14.75
N ARG A 190 8.19 -9.18 -13.89
CA ARG A 190 6.88 -9.77 -14.17
C ARG A 190 5.82 -8.70 -14.46
N THR A 191 5.92 -7.50 -13.90
CA THR A 191 4.95 -6.43 -14.20
C THR A 191 4.90 -6.08 -15.69
N LEU A 192 6.00 -6.25 -16.44
CA LEU A 192 6.03 -6.02 -17.89
C LEU A 192 5.10 -6.97 -18.66
N GLU A 193 4.89 -8.19 -18.18
CA GLU A 193 4.00 -9.17 -18.81
C GLU A 193 2.51 -8.80 -18.65
N PHE A 194 2.20 -7.97 -17.66
CA PHE A 194 0.84 -7.56 -17.31
C PHE A 194 0.51 -6.13 -17.74
N LEU A 195 1.46 -5.39 -18.29
CA LEU A 195 1.21 -4.06 -18.83
C LEU A 195 0.85 -4.13 -20.32
N ARG A 196 -0.10 -3.29 -20.74
CA ARG A 196 -0.49 -3.12 -22.14
C ARG A 196 -0.07 -1.78 -22.70
N GLU A 197 0.08 -1.73 -24.02
CA GLU A 197 0.40 -0.50 -24.73
C GLU A 197 -0.75 0.53 -24.62
N PRO A 198 -0.42 1.83 -24.55
CA PRO A 198 -1.42 2.86 -24.40
C PRO A 198 -2.24 3.02 -25.70
N PRO A 199 -3.46 3.56 -25.63
CA PRO A 199 -4.22 3.92 -26.83
C PRO A 199 -3.43 4.90 -27.71
N LEU A 200 -3.48 4.73 -29.04
CA LEU A 200 -2.79 5.61 -29.99
C LEU A 200 -3.35 7.04 -29.98
N GLU A 201 -4.58 7.23 -29.51
CA GLU A 201 -5.27 8.53 -29.45
C GLU A 201 -4.83 9.39 -28.25
N LEU A 202 -3.95 8.88 -27.38
CA LEU A 202 -3.42 9.66 -26.28
C LEU A 202 -2.53 10.80 -26.80
N ARG A 203 -2.64 11.97 -26.16
CA ARG A 203 -1.73 13.10 -26.40
C ARG A 203 -0.33 12.76 -25.87
N GLU A 204 0.73 13.42 -26.37
CA GLU A 204 2.11 13.13 -25.94
C GLU A 204 2.33 13.25 -24.42
N ASP A 205 1.66 14.20 -23.75
CA ASP A 205 1.71 14.37 -22.30
C ASP A 205 1.00 13.22 -21.56
N GLU A 206 -0.05 12.66 -22.15
CA GLU A 206 -0.80 11.51 -21.63
C GLU A 206 -0.05 10.19 -21.89
N GLN A 207 0.53 10.02 -23.07
CA GLN A 207 1.31 8.82 -23.44
C GLN A 207 2.48 8.58 -22.48
N LYS A 208 3.08 9.63 -21.93
CA LYS A 208 4.17 9.50 -20.94
C LYS A 208 3.71 8.90 -19.61
N LEU A 209 2.41 8.85 -19.34
CA LEU A 209 1.84 8.33 -18.10
C LEU A 209 1.42 6.85 -18.20
N PHE A 210 1.40 6.27 -19.41
CA PHE A 210 0.88 4.92 -19.65
C PHE A 210 1.75 4.12 -20.63
N PRO A 211 1.93 2.81 -20.42
CA PRO A 211 1.59 2.11 -19.18
C PRO A 211 2.50 2.56 -18.03
N SER A 212 2.05 2.43 -16.79
CA SER A 212 2.87 2.80 -15.64
C SER A 212 2.84 1.81 -14.47
N LEU A 213 3.96 1.79 -13.75
CA LEU A 213 4.10 1.11 -12.47
C LEU A 213 4.17 2.16 -11.36
N PHE A 214 3.22 2.11 -10.44
CA PHE A 214 3.25 2.92 -9.22
C PHE A 214 3.90 2.12 -8.08
N LEU A 215 5.14 2.47 -7.72
CA LEU A 215 5.93 1.78 -6.71
C LEU A 215 6.05 2.62 -5.43
N VAL A 216 5.63 2.06 -4.29
CA VAL A 216 5.81 2.71 -2.97
C VAL A 216 6.62 1.80 -2.06
N LEU A 217 7.69 2.36 -1.48
CA LEU A 217 8.58 1.66 -0.56
C LEU A 217 8.73 2.44 0.74
N PRO A 218 8.90 1.77 1.89
CA PRO A 218 9.39 2.42 3.09
C PRO A 218 10.74 3.11 2.81
N ARG A 219 10.91 4.34 3.29
CA ARG A 219 12.16 5.11 3.07
C ARG A 219 13.40 4.35 3.52
N SER A 220 13.30 3.56 4.59
CA SER A 220 14.39 2.72 5.09
C SER A 220 14.91 1.70 4.06
N CYS A 221 14.07 1.26 3.12
CA CYS A 221 14.46 0.31 2.08
C CYS A 221 15.46 0.88 1.06
N VAL A 222 15.51 2.21 0.91
CA VAL A 222 16.35 2.89 -0.10
C VAL A 222 17.32 3.91 0.50
N ALA A 223 17.07 4.41 1.71
CA ALA A 223 17.93 5.40 2.38
C ALA A 223 18.93 4.76 3.36
N ASN A 224 18.53 3.69 4.04
CA ASN A 224 19.29 3.08 5.14
C ASN A 224 19.60 1.59 4.90
N SER A 225 19.32 1.08 3.70
CA SER A 225 19.58 -0.31 3.36
C SER A 225 21.02 -0.48 2.89
N ARG A 226 21.73 -1.46 3.48
CA ARG A 226 23.11 -1.80 3.08
C ARG A 226 23.20 -2.33 1.64
N TYR A 227 22.14 -2.94 1.14
CA TYR A 227 22.14 -3.69 -0.12
C TYR A 227 21.25 -3.08 -1.21
N CYS A 228 20.54 -1.99 -0.90
CA CYS A 228 19.70 -1.28 -1.87
C CYS A 228 19.75 0.21 -1.58
N SER A 229 19.97 1.01 -2.62
CA SER A 229 19.90 2.46 -2.57
C SER A 229 18.89 2.95 -3.60
N LEU A 230 18.46 4.21 -3.50
CA LEU A 230 17.64 4.81 -4.54
C LEU A 230 18.31 4.71 -5.91
N ALA A 231 19.61 5.04 -6.00
CA ALA A 231 20.36 4.97 -7.24
C ALA A 231 20.38 3.56 -7.84
N ARG A 232 20.56 2.53 -6.99
CA ARG A 232 20.54 1.13 -7.46
C ARG A 232 19.15 0.69 -7.92
N LEU A 233 18.10 1.15 -7.24
CA LEU A 233 16.72 0.90 -7.66
C LEU A 233 16.45 1.55 -9.02
N THR A 234 16.80 2.83 -9.20
CA THR A 234 16.64 3.53 -10.48
C THR A 234 17.39 2.82 -11.61
N GLU A 235 18.64 2.42 -11.38
CA GLU A 235 19.44 1.65 -12.35
C GLU A 235 18.75 0.34 -12.73
N LEU A 236 18.26 -0.42 -11.75
CA LEU A 236 17.53 -1.67 -11.99
C LEU A 236 16.26 -1.42 -12.82
N MET A 237 15.47 -0.41 -12.45
CA MET A 237 14.25 -0.06 -13.19
C MET A 237 14.56 0.32 -14.64
N SER A 238 15.63 1.08 -14.88
CA SER A 238 16.08 1.42 -16.23
C SER A 238 16.54 0.20 -17.03
N LEU A 239 17.22 -0.77 -16.41
CA LEU A 239 17.58 -2.04 -17.06
C LEU A 239 16.35 -2.87 -17.46
N LEU A 240 15.25 -2.76 -16.72
CA LEU A 240 13.97 -3.37 -17.06
C LEU A 240 13.18 -2.59 -18.12
N GLY A 241 13.66 -1.42 -18.55
CA GLY A 241 12.99 -0.57 -19.53
C GLY A 241 12.06 0.51 -18.94
N TYR A 242 11.97 0.63 -17.61
CA TYR A 242 11.19 1.69 -16.97
C TYR A 242 11.96 3.02 -16.93
N VAL A 243 11.22 4.11 -17.06
CA VAL A 243 11.71 5.49 -16.86
C VAL A 243 10.94 6.13 -15.71
N GLN A 244 11.65 6.78 -14.80
CA GLN A 244 11.02 7.48 -13.69
C GLN A 244 10.38 8.79 -14.16
N ILE A 245 9.06 8.87 -14.09
CA ILE A 245 8.30 10.08 -14.46
C ILE A 245 8.12 11.01 -13.26
N GLU A 246 7.79 10.45 -12.10
CA GLU A 246 7.49 11.20 -10.87
C GLU A 246 8.18 10.55 -9.66
N SER A 247 8.50 11.35 -8.65
CA SER A 247 9.01 10.83 -7.37
C SER A 247 8.64 11.73 -6.20
N LYS A 248 8.41 11.13 -5.03
CA LYS A 248 8.14 11.87 -3.79
C LYS A 248 8.70 11.12 -2.59
N PHE A 249 9.35 11.88 -1.71
CA PHE A 249 9.74 11.40 -0.39
C PHE A 249 8.79 12.00 0.66
N THR A 250 8.18 11.14 1.47
CA THR A 250 7.46 11.56 2.68
C THR A 250 8.40 11.51 3.88
N ASN A 251 8.16 12.41 4.84
CA ASN A 251 8.91 12.52 6.09
C ASN A 251 8.22 11.74 7.21
#